data_AF-A0A5B7XZJ4-F1
#
_entry.id   AF-A0A5B7XZJ4-F1
#
_cell.length_a   1.000
_cell.length_b   1.000
_cell.length_c   1.000
_cell.angle_alpha   90.00
_cell.angle_beta   90.00
_cell.angle_gamma   90.00
#
_symmetry.space_group_name_H-M   'P 1'
#
loop_
_entity.id
_entity.type
_entity.pdbx_description
1 polymer ?
#
loop_
_entity_poly.entity_id
_entity_poly.type
_entity_poly.pdbx_seq_one_letter_code
_entity_poly.pdbx_strand_id
1 'polypeptide(L)'
;MQNGKLKPAYNLQIATSGQFITGYQLFQNPTDTRTLQPFIKHLQQHRTLGTTIVADAGYGSESNYRFIEDSLPEHTALIPYGTMIKESSRKWKSDDRKVMNWDYYEADDYYVDSKGVRFNFKAYRKRTDKYGFIRDFKEYVAEKLDENQNVISEALTPKGNLRRIQVDNAWEYFKAKQRDLLSTSQTAAIYAQRKIDVEPIFGKMKASLRFHRFSVRGLDRVRKEAGIVIMALNIRKLVTMVTTSPTLKLCMESILSEIFSAFKDFRIWSKDCINYQFLCIINFSILLKGYADVSWTSITFFCID
;
A
#
# COMPACT_ATOMS: atom_id res chain seq x y z
N MET A 1 16.03 22.10 3.99
CA MET A 1 16.89 21.35 3.04
C MET A 1 18.35 21.60 3.43
N GLN A 2 18.94 20.84 4.36
CA GLN A 2 20.29 21.14 4.90
C GLN A 2 21.19 19.92 5.20
N ASN A 3 20.81 18.68 4.84
CA ASN A 3 21.57 17.47 5.25
C ASN A 3 22.27 16.71 4.11
N GLY A 4 22.55 17.34 2.95
CA GLY A 4 23.37 16.74 1.87
C GLY A 4 22.82 15.46 1.21
N LYS A 5 21.71 14.89 1.69
CA LYS A 5 20.99 13.76 1.08
C LYS A 5 19.90 14.31 0.17
N LEU A 6 20.03 14.04 -1.14
CA LEU A 6 18.94 14.22 -2.10
C LEU A 6 17.77 13.35 -1.64
N LYS A 7 16.68 13.99 -1.24
CA LYS A 7 15.41 13.32 -1.00
C LYS A 7 14.58 13.49 -2.28
N PRO A 8 13.94 12.43 -2.77
CA PRO A 8 13.08 12.53 -3.95
C PRO A 8 12.03 13.61 -3.72
N ALA A 9 11.93 14.53 -4.68
CA ALA A 9 11.04 15.68 -4.59
C ALA A 9 9.56 15.27 -4.77
N TYR A 10 9.34 14.18 -5.51
CA TYR A 10 8.01 13.65 -5.79
C TYR A 10 7.96 12.14 -5.64
N ASN A 11 6.88 11.67 -5.03
CA ASN A 11 6.49 10.29 -4.91
C ASN A 11 5.38 10.01 -5.94
N LEU A 12 5.74 9.34 -7.03
CA LEU A 12 4.80 8.92 -8.07
C LEU A 12 4.15 7.60 -7.65
N GLN A 13 2.85 7.64 -7.47
CA GLN A 13 2.00 6.48 -7.22
C GLN A 13 1.35 6.04 -8.52
N ILE A 14 1.41 4.74 -8.82
CA ILE A 14 0.74 4.16 -9.98
C ILE A 14 -0.15 2.99 -9.54
N ALA A 15 -1.27 2.87 -10.23
CA ALA A 15 -2.19 1.75 -10.17
C ALA A 15 -2.08 0.97 -11.47
N THR A 16 -1.96 -0.34 -11.37
CA THR A 16 -1.75 -1.20 -12.53
C THR A 16 -2.70 -2.39 -12.53
N SER A 17 -3.11 -2.81 -13.72
CA SER A 17 -3.89 -4.02 -13.94
C SER A 17 -3.41 -4.69 -15.22
N GLY A 18 -3.00 -5.96 -15.10
CA GLY A 18 -2.44 -6.73 -16.20
C GLY A 18 -1.30 -6.02 -16.91
N GLN A 19 -0.38 -5.35 -16.19
CA GLN A 19 0.72 -4.49 -16.69
C GLN A 19 0.30 -3.22 -17.46
N PHE A 20 -0.97 -2.83 -17.50
CA PHE A 20 -1.39 -1.49 -17.92
C PHE A 20 -1.46 -0.57 -16.73
N ILE A 21 -1.09 0.70 -16.91
CA ILE A 21 -1.26 1.73 -15.89
C ILE A 21 -2.69 2.27 -16.01
N THR A 22 -3.50 2.06 -14.99
CA THR A 22 -4.92 2.43 -14.93
C THR A 22 -5.16 3.73 -14.17
N GLY A 23 -4.20 4.17 -13.36
CA GLY A 23 -4.26 5.44 -12.65
C GLY A 23 -2.91 5.84 -12.09
N TYR A 24 -2.74 7.13 -11.82
CA TYR A 24 -1.50 7.65 -11.23
C TYR A 24 -1.73 8.94 -10.46
N GLN A 25 -0.91 9.18 -9.44
CA GLN A 25 -0.95 10.43 -8.68
C GLN A 25 0.43 10.75 -8.10
N LEU A 26 0.73 12.04 -7.96
CA LEU A 26 1.97 12.51 -7.35
C LEU A 26 1.71 13.05 -5.95
N PHE A 27 2.61 12.69 -5.04
CA PHE A 27 2.61 13.13 -3.66
C PHE A 27 3.96 13.73 -3.30
N GLN A 28 3.96 14.70 -2.39
CA GLN A 28 5.20 15.27 -1.82
C GLN A 28 5.58 14.59 -0.49
N ASN A 29 4.79 13.59 -0.07
CA ASN A 29 5.05 12.84 1.14
C ASN A 29 6.18 11.83 0.89
N PRO A 30 7.21 11.77 1.76
CA PRO A 30 8.32 10.83 1.60
C PRO A 30 7.96 9.38 1.94
N THR A 31 6.80 9.15 2.57
CA THR A 31 6.36 7.83 3.05
C THR A 31 5.07 7.39 2.35
N ASP A 32 5.03 6.14 1.90
CA ASP A 32 3.92 5.59 1.10
C ASP A 32 2.68 5.31 1.92
N THR A 33 2.83 5.05 3.22
CA THR A 33 1.70 4.74 4.11
C THR A 33 0.59 5.79 4.02
N ARG A 34 0.94 7.06 3.84
CA ARG A 34 -0.04 8.16 3.82
C ARG A 34 -0.59 8.47 2.42
N THR A 35 -0.05 7.87 1.37
CA THR A 35 -0.50 8.12 -0.01
C THR A 35 -1.63 7.18 -0.42
N LEU A 36 -1.83 6.06 0.27
CA LEU A 36 -2.85 5.06 -0.08
C LEU A 36 -4.27 5.62 -0.09
N GLN A 37 -4.76 6.16 1.03
CA GLN A 37 -6.13 6.66 1.15
C GLN A 37 -6.47 7.74 0.11
N PRO A 38 -5.66 8.81 -0.07
CA PRO A 38 -5.95 9.80 -1.11
C PRO A 38 -5.86 9.21 -2.51
N PHE A 39 -4.97 8.23 -2.74
CA PHE A 39 -4.86 7.58 -4.05
C PHE A 39 -6.05 6.67 -4.36
N ILE A 40 -6.53 5.88 -3.38
CA ILE A 40 -7.75 5.08 -3.51
C ILE A 40 -8.95 5.97 -3.85
N LYS A 41 -9.13 7.08 -3.12
CA LYS A 41 -10.22 8.04 -3.39
C LYS A 41 -10.15 8.57 -4.83
N HIS A 42 -8.94 8.87 -5.30
CA HIS A 42 -8.72 9.29 -6.68
C HIS A 42 -9.10 8.19 -7.69
N LEU A 43 -8.70 6.93 -7.47
CA LEU A 43 -9.09 5.80 -8.32
C LEU A 43 -10.61 5.54 -8.33
N GLN A 44 -11.29 5.70 -7.18
CA GLN A 44 -12.74 5.60 -7.09
C GLN A 44 -13.44 6.70 -7.90
N GLN A 45 -12.99 7.95 -7.77
CA GLN A 45 -13.51 9.09 -8.53
C GLN A 45 -13.43 8.85 -10.05
N HIS A 46 -12.39 8.15 -10.50
CA HIS A 46 -12.17 7.84 -11.91
C HIS A 46 -12.71 6.46 -12.34
N ARG A 47 -13.36 5.70 -11.44
CA ARG A 47 -13.92 4.35 -11.72
C ARG A 47 -12.90 3.34 -12.27
N THR A 48 -11.65 3.46 -11.83
CA THR A 48 -10.52 2.59 -12.22
C THR A 48 -10.05 1.68 -11.08
N LEU A 49 -10.64 1.79 -9.89
CA LEU A 49 -10.36 0.89 -8.77
C LEU A 49 -11.00 -0.49 -9.04
N GLY A 50 -10.18 -1.54 -9.04
CA GLY A 50 -10.63 -2.93 -9.09
C GLY A 50 -11.06 -3.45 -7.70
N THR A 51 -11.78 -4.57 -7.69
CA THR A 51 -12.33 -5.17 -6.45
C THR A 51 -11.24 -5.67 -5.51
N THR A 52 -10.12 -6.16 -6.05
CA THR A 52 -8.95 -6.57 -5.24
C THR A 52 -7.87 -5.50 -5.28
N ILE A 53 -7.48 -4.97 -4.10
CA ILE A 53 -6.45 -3.95 -3.93
C ILE A 53 -5.18 -4.65 -3.45
N VAL A 54 -4.12 -4.60 -4.24
CA VAL A 54 -2.83 -5.24 -3.91
C VAL A 54 -1.77 -4.16 -3.73
N ALA A 55 -1.04 -4.15 -2.62
CA ALA A 55 -0.02 -3.12 -2.38
C ALA A 55 1.19 -3.63 -1.59
N ASP A 56 2.29 -2.87 -1.64
CA ASP A 56 3.50 -3.14 -0.88
C ASP A 56 3.33 -3.03 0.65
N ALA A 57 4.28 -3.63 1.38
CA ALA A 57 4.31 -3.58 2.85
C ALA A 57 4.41 -2.15 3.43
N GLY A 58 4.90 -1.19 2.63
CA GLY A 58 4.97 0.22 3.01
C GLY A 58 3.59 0.87 3.23
N TYR A 59 2.53 0.28 2.66
CA TYR A 59 1.15 0.73 2.85
C TYR A 59 0.47 0.09 4.06
N GLY A 60 1.01 -0.99 4.60
CA GLY A 60 0.42 -1.73 5.69
C GLY A 60 0.43 -0.94 7.00
N SER A 61 -0.72 -0.37 7.34
CA SER A 61 -0.92 0.34 8.61
C SER A 61 -2.37 0.23 9.06
N GLU A 62 -2.58 0.27 10.37
CA GLU A 62 -3.91 0.24 10.99
C GLU A 62 -4.84 1.30 10.41
N SER A 63 -4.34 2.51 10.16
CA SER A 63 -5.13 3.60 9.57
C SER A 63 -5.63 3.26 8.17
N ASN A 64 -4.80 2.61 7.35
CA ASN A 64 -5.17 2.21 6.01
C ASN A 64 -6.11 1.00 6.02
N TYR A 65 -5.86 0.02 6.87
CA TYR A 65 -6.75 -1.13 6.98
C TYR A 65 -8.14 -0.73 7.46
N ARG A 66 -8.21 0.11 8.50
CA ARG A 66 -9.47 0.67 9.00
C ARG A 66 -10.20 1.46 7.92
N PHE A 67 -9.49 2.32 7.19
CA PHE A 67 -10.08 3.06 6.06
C PHE A 67 -10.68 2.13 5.00
N ILE A 68 -9.97 1.07 4.61
CA ILE A 68 -10.46 0.14 3.58
C ILE A 68 -11.68 -0.63 4.09
N GLU A 69 -11.66 -1.13 5.32
CA GLU A 69 -12.79 -1.88 5.88
C GLU A 69 -14.04 -1.00 6.05
N ASP A 70 -13.86 0.24 6.53
CA ASP A 70 -14.98 1.17 6.76
C ASP A 70 -15.52 1.76 5.45
N SER A 71 -14.66 2.06 4.48
CA SER A 71 -15.03 2.81 3.26
C SER A 71 -15.20 1.95 2.01
N LEU A 72 -14.71 0.70 2.02
CA LEU A 72 -14.69 -0.20 0.87
C LEU A 72 -15.05 -1.65 1.26
N PRO A 73 -16.24 -1.91 1.83
CA PRO A 73 -16.60 -3.24 2.34
C PRO A 73 -16.63 -4.34 1.25
N GLU A 74 -16.86 -3.96 -0.01
CA GLU A 74 -16.86 -4.89 -1.15
C GLU A 74 -15.47 -5.17 -1.73
N HIS A 75 -14.42 -4.54 -1.20
CA HIS A 75 -13.06 -4.67 -1.73
C HIS A 75 -12.19 -5.55 -0.83
N THR A 76 -11.34 -6.36 -1.44
CA THR A 76 -10.36 -7.18 -0.72
C THR A 76 -8.98 -6.53 -0.78
N ALA A 77 -8.39 -6.20 0.37
CA ALA A 77 -7.04 -5.66 0.44
C ALA A 77 -6.01 -6.74 0.76
N LEU A 78 -5.05 -6.92 -0.15
CA LEU A 78 -3.89 -7.79 -0.03
C LEU A 78 -2.64 -6.92 0.16
N ILE A 79 -2.39 -6.53 1.40
CA ILE A 79 -1.32 -5.60 1.77
C ILE A 79 -0.63 -6.16 3.00
N PRO A 80 0.61 -6.68 2.90
CA PRO A 80 1.33 -7.15 4.06
C PRO A 80 1.65 -5.99 5.00
N TYR A 81 1.75 -6.26 6.30
CA TYR A 81 2.27 -5.28 7.25
C TYR A 81 3.79 -5.42 7.41
N GLY A 82 4.47 -4.33 7.79
CA GLY A 82 5.93 -4.24 7.71
C GLY A 82 6.74 -5.29 8.50
N THR A 83 6.17 -5.90 9.56
CA THR A 83 6.84 -6.94 10.35
C THR A 83 6.53 -8.36 9.90
N MET A 84 5.57 -8.57 8.98
CA MET A 84 5.07 -9.89 8.61
C MET A 84 6.17 -10.89 8.24
N ILE A 85 7.09 -10.50 7.35
CA ILE A 85 8.20 -11.37 6.92
C ILE A 85 9.19 -11.60 8.06
N LYS A 86 9.41 -10.61 8.93
CA LYS A 86 10.36 -10.71 10.04
C LYS A 86 9.85 -11.66 11.13
N GLU A 87 8.54 -11.71 11.32
CA GLU A 87 7.87 -12.54 12.32
C GLU A 87 8.06 -14.05 12.09
N SER A 88 8.32 -14.48 10.84
CA SER A 88 8.62 -15.89 10.55
C SER A 88 10.05 -16.30 10.93
N SER A 89 10.96 -15.34 11.11
CA SER A 89 12.38 -15.62 11.38
C SER A 89 12.59 -16.24 12.77
N ARG A 90 13.54 -17.18 12.88
CA ARG A 90 13.88 -17.84 14.17
C ARG A 90 14.24 -16.82 15.25
N LYS A 91 15.03 -15.81 14.88
CA LYS A 91 15.43 -14.72 15.79
C LYS A 91 14.23 -13.96 16.37
N TRP A 92 13.19 -13.72 15.56
CA TRP A 92 12.00 -13.03 16.02
C TRP A 92 11.14 -13.91 16.93
N LYS A 93 10.97 -15.18 16.56
CA LYS A 93 10.20 -16.15 17.36
C LYS A 93 10.82 -16.44 18.72
N SER A 94 12.15 -16.38 18.81
CA SER A 94 12.87 -16.57 20.08
C SER A 94 13.06 -15.30 20.89
N ASP A 95 12.60 -14.13 20.40
CA ASP A 95 12.77 -12.85 21.11
C ASP A 95 11.70 -12.73 22.21
N ASP A 96 12.15 -12.83 23.46
CA ASP A 96 11.31 -12.76 24.67
C ASP A 96 10.70 -11.38 24.91
N ARG A 97 11.17 -10.34 24.23
CA ARG A 97 10.64 -8.96 24.37
C ARG A 97 9.40 -8.74 23.53
N LYS A 98 9.04 -9.68 22.66
CA LYS A 98 7.88 -9.57 21.77
C LYS A 98 6.66 -10.14 22.48
N VAL A 99 5.71 -9.27 22.81
CA VAL A 99 4.43 -9.63 23.44
C VAL A 99 3.66 -10.68 22.62
N MET A 100 3.81 -10.70 21.29
CA MET A 100 3.20 -11.72 20.43
C MET A 100 3.75 -13.15 20.64
N ASN A 101 4.90 -13.30 21.31
CA ASN A 101 5.47 -14.60 21.68
C ASN A 101 5.09 -14.98 23.13
N TRP A 102 4.27 -14.18 23.81
CA TRP A 102 3.82 -14.44 25.18
C TRP A 102 2.49 -15.19 25.15
N ASP A 103 2.23 -15.96 26.20
CA ASP A 103 0.95 -16.66 26.33
C ASP A 103 -0.12 -15.66 26.77
N TYR A 104 -1.25 -15.65 26.04
CA TYR A 104 -2.41 -14.84 26.35
C TYR A 104 -3.55 -15.72 26.82
N TYR A 105 -4.13 -15.38 27.97
CA TYR A 105 -5.25 -16.10 28.58
C TYR A 105 -6.50 -15.22 28.49
N GLU A 106 -7.36 -15.55 27.52
CA GLU A 106 -8.52 -14.73 27.16
C GLU A 106 -9.58 -14.64 28.28
N ALA A 107 -9.81 -15.75 29.01
CA ALA A 107 -10.85 -15.83 30.05
C ALA A 107 -10.67 -14.79 31.17
N ASP A 108 -9.44 -14.51 31.54
CA ASP A 108 -9.07 -13.63 32.66
C ASP A 108 -8.34 -12.36 32.20
N ASP A 109 -8.23 -12.13 30.88
CA ASP A 109 -7.55 -11.01 30.22
C ASP A 109 -6.16 -10.69 30.80
N TYR A 110 -5.22 -11.64 30.70
CA TYR A 110 -3.83 -11.44 31.11
C TYR A 110 -2.81 -12.09 30.16
N TYR A 111 -1.58 -11.57 30.21
CA TYR A 111 -0.43 -12.15 29.52
C TYR A 111 0.56 -12.77 30.51
N VAL A 112 1.29 -13.79 30.07
CA VAL A 112 2.42 -14.36 30.80
C VAL A 112 3.66 -14.29 29.91
N ASP A 113 4.71 -13.63 30.41
CA ASP A 113 5.97 -13.57 29.68
C ASP A 113 6.76 -14.88 29.78
N SER A 114 7.84 -15.01 29.01
CA SER A 114 8.71 -16.20 29.03
C SER A 114 9.39 -16.46 30.38
N LYS A 115 9.31 -15.52 31.33
CA LYS A 115 9.85 -15.65 32.69
C LYS A 115 8.77 -16.03 33.70
N GLY A 116 7.54 -16.30 33.25
CA GLY A 116 6.41 -16.66 34.11
C GLY A 116 5.75 -15.48 34.82
N VAL A 117 6.09 -14.23 34.47
CA VAL A 117 5.48 -13.06 35.11
C VAL A 117 4.13 -12.76 34.48
N ARG A 118 3.10 -12.68 35.31
CA ARG A 118 1.73 -12.32 34.92
C ARG A 118 1.59 -10.81 34.73
N PHE A 119 0.94 -10.41 33.64
CA PHE A 119 0.61 -9.02 33.29
C PHE A 119 -0.91 -8.87 33.23
N ASN A 120 -1.47 -8.19 34.23
CA ASN A 120 -2.91 -8.02 34.37
C ASN A 120 -3.38 -6.73 33.68
N PHE A 121 -4.59 -6.76 33.13
CA PHE A 121 -5.22 -5.57 32.57
C PHE A 121 -5.32 -4.46 33.63
N LYS A 122 -4.93 -3.24 33.24
CA LYS A 122 -4.99 -2.07 34.11
C LYS A 122 -5.98 -1.03 33.63
N ALA A 123 -5.89 -0.63 32.35
CA ALA A 123 -6.72 0.45 31.83
C ALA A 123 -6.66 0.55 30.31
N TYR A 124 -7.69 1.18 29.73
CA TYR A 124 -7.65 1.68 28.36
C TYR A 124 -6.85 2.98 28.28
N ARG A 125 -6.09 3.12 27.18
CA ARG A 125 -5.30 4.32 26.85
C ARG A 125 -5.55 4.70 25.41
N LYS A 126 -5.69 6.00 25.15
CA LYS A 126 -5.77 6.52 23.77
C LYS A 126 -4.50 7.27 23.43
N ARG A 127 -4.05 7.12 22.20
CA ARG A 127 -2.93 7.91 21.68
C ARG A 127 -3.27 8.44 20.30
N THR A 128 -3.15 9.75 20.16
CA THR A 128 -3.25 10.42 18.87
C THR A 128 -1.85 10.51 18.28
N ASP A 129 -1.71 10.10 17.03
CA ASP A 129 -0.46 10.32 16.30
C ASP A 129 -0.33 11.79 15.86
N LYS A 130 0.84 12.13 15.28
CA LYS A 130 1.10 13.48 14.75
C LYS A 130 0.08 13.94 13.69
N TYR A 131 -0.63 13.00 13.06
CA TYR A 131 -1.52 13.22 11.94
C TYR A 131 -3.00 13.14 12.32
N GLY A 132 -3.31 13.06 13.61
CA GLY A 132 -4.68 13.05 14.12
C GLY A 132 -5.34 11.66 14.17
N PHE A 133 -4.62 10.59 13.82
CA PHE A 133 -5.16 9.24 13.92
C PHE A 133 -5.10 8.74 15.37
N ILE A 134 -6.26 8.38 15.91
CA ILE A 134 -6.41 7.90 17.29
C ILE A 134 -6.36 6.37 17.28
N ARG A 135 -5.52 5.84 18.17
CA ARG A 135 -5.38 4.43 18.50
C ARG A 135 -5.83 4.16 19.92
N ASP A 136 -6.50 3.04 20.12
CA ASP A 136 -6.94 2.54 21.42
C ASP A 136 -6.02 1.38 21.85
N PHE A 137 -5.45 1.50 23.04
CA PHE A 137 -4.55 0.52 23.63
C PHE A 137 -5.12 -0.04 24.93
N LYS A 138 -4.93 -1.34 25.15
CA LYS A 138 -5.03 -1.95 26.48
C LYS A 138 -3.66 -1.89 27.17
N GLU A 139 -3.60 -1.25 28.33
CA GLU A 139 -2.41 -1.24 29.18
C GLU A 139 -2.48 -2.41 30.17
N TYR A 140 -1.43 -3.24 30.19
CA TYR A 140 -1.24 -4.32 31.17
C TYR A 140 -0.02 -4.03 32.03
N VAL A 141 -0.06 -4.43 33.29
CA VAL A 141 1.01 -4.21 34.28
C VAL A 141 1.40 -5.51 34.94
N ALA A 142 2.71 -5.70 35.09
CA ALA A 142 3.27 -6.86 35.77
C ALA A 142 2.79 -6.96 37.22
N GLU A 143 2.55 -8.17 37.69
CA GLU A 143 2.26 -8.47 39.08
C GLU A 143 3.51 -8.29 39.94
N LYS A 144 3.36 -7.58 41.07
CA LYS A 144 4.51 -7.20 41.91
C LYS A 144 4.95 -8.32 42.85
N LEU A 145 3.99 -9.08 43.36
CA LEU A 145 4.17 -10.05 44.43
C LEU A 145 3.81 -11.43 43.93
N ASP A 146 4.51 -12.46 44.40
CA ASP A 146 4.12 -13.85 44.19
C ASP A 146 3.07 -14.29 45.22
N GLU A 147 2.61 -15.55 45.11
CA GLU A 147 1.66 -16.17 46.07
C GLU A 147 2.17 -16.14 47.52
N ASN A 148 3.50 -16.09 47.72
CA ASN A 148 4.17 -16.05 49.02
C ASN A 148 4.46 -14.61 49.51
N GLN A 149 3.92 -13.59 48.84
CA GLN A 149 4.15 -12.16 49.10
C GLN A 149 5.60 -11.67 48.91
N ASN A 150 6.44 -12.43 48.22
CA ASN A 150 7.78 -11.99 47.82
C ASN A 150 7.71 -11.14 46.56
N VAL A 151 8.62 -10.16 46.46
CA VAL A 151 8.71 -9.31 45.27
C VAL A 151 9.30 -10.10 44.11
N ILE A 152 8.57 -10.14 43.00
CA ILE A 152 9.04 -10.76 41.75
C ILE A 152 10.08 -9.81 41.13
N SER A 153 11.36 -10.18 41.18
CA SER A 153 12.45 -9.33 40.69
C SER A 153 12.32 -9.04 39.19
N GLU A 154 11.83 -10.02 38.44
CA GLU A 154 11.60 -10.01 37.01
C GLU A 154 10.44 -9.09 36.64
N ALA A 155 9.49 -8.81 37.53
CA ALA A 155 8.38 -7.89 37.29
C ALA A 155 8.83 -6.42 37.23
N LEU A 156 10.06 -6.13 37.69
CA LEU A 156 10.61 -4.78 37.75
C LEU A 156 11.53 -4.48 36.56
N THR A 157 11.52 -3.23 36.14
CA THR A 157 12.50 -2.66 35.21
C THR A 157 13.83 -2.43 35.94
N PRO A 158 14.96 -2.21 35.23
CA PRO A 158 16.24 -1.88 35.85
C PRO A 158 16.20 -0.63 36.76
N LYS A 159 15.19 0.23 36.61
CA LYS A 159 14.95 1.42 37.45
C LYS A 159 13.99 1.16 38.62
N GLY A 160 13.60 -0.08 38.89
CA GLY A 160 12.71 -0.47 40.00
C GLY A 160 11.22 -0.22 39.74
N ASN A 161 10.80 0.23 38.55
CA ASN A 161 9.39 0.41 38.21
C ASN A 161 8.78 -0.90 37.67
N LEU A 162 7.50 -1.16 37.94
CA LEU A 162 6.78 -2.28 37.35
C LEU A 162 6.79 -2.22 35.81
N ARG A 163 7.06 -3.35 35.18
CA ARG A 163 6.97 -3.49 33.72
C ARG A 163 5.52 -3.30 33.27
N ARG A 164 5.38 -2.65 32.12
CA ARG A 164 4.08 -2.40 31.49
C ARG A 164 4.16 -2.70 30.01
N ILE A 165 3.06 -3.18 29.46
CA ILE A 165 2.90 -3.37 28.02
C ILE A 165 1.63 -2.66 27.57
N GLN A 166 1.62 -2.26 26.30
CA GLN A 166 0.45 -1.68 25.65
C GLN A 166 0.18 -2.50 24.40
N VAL A 167 -1.02 -3.07 24.31
CA VAL A 167 -1.45 -3.89 23.18
C VAL A 167 -2.55 -3.15 22.44
N ASP A 168 -2.42 -3.12 21.12
CA ASP A 168 -3.40 -2.55 20.20
C ASP A 168 -4.18 -3.69 19.56
N ASN A 169 -5.39 -3.93 20.07
CA ASN A 169 -6.22 -5.05 19.63
C ASN A 169 -6.68 -4.89 18.18
N ALA A 170 -6.94 -3.65 17.73
CA ALA A 170 -7.33 -3.39 16.34
C ALA A 170 -6.17 -3.71 15.39
N TRP A 171 -4.94 -3.34 15.77
CA TRP A 171 -3.76 -3.69 15.01
C TRP A 171 -3.51 -5.21 14.94
N GLU A 172 -3.65 -5.93 16.07
CA GLU A 172 -3.53 -7.40 16.08
C GLU A 172 -4.60 -8.07 15.20
N TYR A 173 -5.84 -7.59 15.24
CA TYR A 173 -6.92 -8.03 14.37
C TYR A 173 -6.54 -7.91 12.88
N PHE A 174 -6.09 -6.72 12.46
CA PHE A 174 -5.71 -6.51 11.05
C PHE A 174 -4.50 -7.35 10.64
N LYS A 175 -3.53 -7.57 11.54
CA LYS A 175 -2.40 -8.45 11.25
C LYS A 175 -2.85 -9.90 11.05
N ALA A 176 -3.73 -10.42 11.91
CA ALA A 176 -4.29 -11.77 11.76
C ALA A 176 -5.03 -11.90 10.42
N LYS A 177 -5.96 -10.97 10.14
CA LYS A 177 -6.71 -10.94 8.88
C LYS A 177 -5.80 -10.94 7.63
N GLN A 178 -4.76 -10.11 7.62
CA GLN A 178 -3.81 -10.07 6.50
C GLN A 178 -2.96 -11.35 6.40
N ARG A 179 -2.59 -12.00 7.51
CA ARG A 179 -1.92 -13.32 7.47
C ARG A 179 -2.82 -14.38 6.85
N ASP A 180 -4.09 -14.41 7.23
CA ASP A 180 -5.03 -15.42 6.73
C ASP A 180 -5.29 -15.20 5.22
N LEU A 181 -5.53 -13.95 4.82
CA LEU A 181 -5.69 -13.57 3.42
C LEU A 181 -4.44 -13.90 2.59
N LEU A 182 -3.23 -13.61 3.08
CA LEU A 182 -2.00 -13.84 2.31
C LEU A 182 -1.49 -15.29 2.39
N SER A 183 -2.02 -16.12 3.29
CA SER A 183 -1.70 -17.56 3.36
C SER A 183 -2.60 -18.42 2.47
N THR A 184 -3.79 -17.92 2.14
CA THR A 184 -4.73 -18.59 1.23
C THR A 184 -4.15 -18.64 -0.20
N SER A 185 -4.14 -19.82 -0.83
CA SER A 185 -3.45 -20.06 -2.11
C SER A 185 -3.89 -19.13 -3.26
N GLN A 186 -5.20 -18.88 -3.39
CA GLN A 186 -5.76 -18.03 -4.46
C GLN A 186 -5.31 -16.57 -4.34
N THR A 187 -5.48 -15.98 -3.16
CA THR A 187 -5.10 -14.59 -2.86
C THR A 187 -3.58 -14.42 -2.80
N ALA A 188 -2.84 -15.42 -2.33
CA ALA A 188 -1.38 -15.43 -2.41
C ALA A 188 -0.87 -15.38 -3.85
N ALA A 189 -1.51 -16.11 -4.77
CA ALA A 189 -1.19 -16.06 -6.19
C ALA A 189 -1.45 -14.67 -6.80
N ILE A 190 -2.58 -14.04 -6.47
CA ILE A 190 -2.90 -12.66 -6.88
C ILE A 190 -1.84 -11.68 -6.34
N TYR A 191 -1.47 -11.81 -5.06
CA TYR A 191 -0.43 -10.96 -4.46
C TYR A 191 0.94 -11.17 -5.13
N ALA A 192 1.31 -12.40 -5.49
CA ALA A 192 2.55 -12.70 -6.20
C ALA A 192 2.60 -12.07 -7.60
N GLN A 193 1.46 -12.03 -8.30
CA GLN A 193 1.33 -11.43 -9.63
C GLN A 193 1.68 -9.93 -9.64
N ARG A 194 1.50 -9.23 -8.52
CA ARG A 194 1.88 -7.82 -8.36
C ARG A 194 3.30 -7.52 -8.83
N LYS A 195 4.25 -8.40 -8.52
CA LYS A 195 5.66 -8.22 -8.89
C LYS A 195 5.82 -8.19 -10.42
N ILE A 196 5.11 -9.09 -11.10
CA ILE A 196 5.09 -9.22 -12.57
C ILE A 196 4.33 -8.04 -13.21
N ASP A 197 3.31 -7.51 -12.53
CA ASP A 197 2.52 -6.40 -13.05
C ASP A 197 3.24 -5.05 -12.94
N VAL A 198 3.97 -4.83 -11.84
CA VAL A 198 4.57 -3.54 -11.48
C VAL A 198 6.01 -3.39 -11.97
N GLU A 199 6.88 -4.37 -11.72
CA GLU A 199 8.32 -4.21 -11.96
C GLU A 199 8.66 -3.91 -13.42
N PRO A 200 8.02 -4.55 -14.42
CA PRO A 200 8.30 -4.25 -15.83
C PRO A 200 7.96 -2.82 -16.23
N ILE A 201 6.97 -2.19 -15.59
CA ILE A 201 6.59 -0.81 -15.89
C ILE A 201 7.73 0.14 -15.51
N PHE A 202 8.26 0.01 -14.29
CA PHE A 202 9.40 0.81 -13.84
C PHE A 202 10.69 0.47 -14.58
N GLY A 203 10.91 -0.80 -14.90
CA GLY A 203 12.02 -1.24 -15.74
C GLY A 203 11.99 -0.57 -17.12
N LYS A 204 10.83 -0.58 -17.79
CA LYS A 204 10.64 0.07 -19.10
C LYS A 204 10.74 1.59 -19.01
N MET A 205 10.22 2.21 -17.95
CA MET A 205 10.35 3.65 -17.71
C MET A 205 11.83 4.07 -17.67
N LYS A 206 12.65 3.32 -16.93
CA LYS A 206 14.10 3.60 -16.82
C LYS A 206 14.87 3.21 -18.07
N ALA A 207 14.78 1.95 -18.49
CA ALA A 207 15.62 1.43 -19.58
C ALA A 207 15.21 1.98 -20.94
N SER A 208 13.90 2.12 -21.18
CA SER A 208 13.39 2.41 -22.51
C SER A 208 13.02 3.86 -22.75
N LEU A 209 12.67 4.62 -21.70
CA LEU A 209 12.43 6.07 -21.80
C LEU A 209 13.56 6.90 -21.20
N ARG A 210 14.56 6.27 -20.55
CA ARG A 210 15.65 6.95 -19.82
C ARG A 210 15.10 7.97 -18.81
N PHE A 211 13.90 7.71 -18.30
CA PHE A 211 13.19 8.63 -17.42
C PHE A 211 13.62 8.35 -15.97
N HIS A 212 14.62 9.10 -15.53
CA HIS A 212 15.19 9.00 -14.18
C HIS A 212 14.81 10.18 -13.28
N ARG A 213 14.46 11.31 -13.89
CA ARG A 213 14.17 12.58 -13.20
C ARG A 213 13.10 13.35 -13.95
N PHE A 214 12.37 14.21 -13.24
CA PHE A 214 11.47 15.15 -13.89
C PHE A 214 12.26 16.30 -14.53
N SER A 215 11.87 16.68 -15.75
CA SER A 215 12.47 17.80 -16.48
C SER A 215 11.86 19.13 -16.05
N VAL A 216 10.64 19.10 -15.52
CA VAL A 216 9.90 20.30 -15.09
C VAL A 216 9.81 20.40 -13.57
N ARG A 217 9.50 21.61 -13.07
CA ARG A 217 9.30 21.89 -11.65
C ARG A 217 7.87 22.37 -11.39
N GLY A 218 7.37 22.10 -10.19
CA GLY A 218 6.01 22.44 -9.77
C GLY A 218 5.06 21.26 -9.99
N LEU A 219 4.25 20.96 -8.97
CA LEU A 219 3.44 19.73 -8.90
C LEU A 219 2.55 19.53 -10.14
N ASP A 220 1.92 20.59 -10.64
CA ASP A 220 1.04 20.50 -11.81
C ASP A 220 1.79 20.19 -13.11
N ARG A 221 2.97 20.78 -13.31
CA ARG A 221 3.78 20.53 -14.50
C ARG A 221 4.35 19.12 -14.45
N VAL A 222 4.84 18.70 -13.28
CA VAL A 222 5.37 17.37 -13.02
C VAL A 222 4.29 16.30 -13.23
N ARG A 223 3.04 16.58 -12.81
CA ARG A 223 1.89 15.70 -13.06
C ARG A 223 1.59 15.50 -14.54
N LYS A 224 1.71 16.56 -15.34
CA LYS A 224 1.55 16.47 -16.80
C LYS A 224 2.68 15.69 -17.45
N GLU A 225 3.93 15.91 -17.03
CA GLU A 225 5.09 15.15 -17.51
C GLU A 225 4.94 13.66 -17.17
N ALA A 226 4.58 13.32 -15.94
CA ALA A 226 4.28 11.94 -15.53
C ALA A 226 3.19 11.31 -16.41
N GLY A 227 2.12 12.05 -16.70
CA GLY A 227 1.03 11.59 -17.57
C GLY A 227 1.51 11.24 -18.99
N ILE A 228 2.38 12.06 -19.58
CA ILE A 228 2.95 11.80 -20.92
C ILE A 228 3.80 10.52 -20.91
N VAL A 229 4.65 10.35 -19.90
CA VAL A 229 5.49 9.16 -19.73
C VAL A 229 4.64 7.90 -19.59
N ILE A 230 3.60 7.96 -18.74
CA ILE A 230 2.66 6.85 -18.50
C ILE A 230 1.90 6.48 -19.77
N MET A 231 1.41 7.47 -20.51
CA MET A 231 0.72 7.26 -21.79
C MET A 231 1.64 6.57 -22.80
N ALA A 232 2.91 7.01 -22.91
CA ALA A 232 3.89 6.37 -23.77
C ALA A 232 4.15 4.90 -23.38
N LEU A 233 4.19 4.57 -22.08
CA LEU A 233 4.36 3.19 -21.59
C LEU A 233 3.15 2.31 -21.96
N ASN A 234 1.93 2.82 -21.77
CA ASN A 234 0.72 2.10 -22.14
C ASN A 234 0.65 1.85 -23.65
N ILE A 235 0.93 2.88 -24.48
CA ILE A 235 0.95 2.75 -25.96
C ILE A 235 1.97 1.69 -26.41
N ARG A 236 3.19 1.75 -25.88
CA ARG A 236 4.23 0.77 -26.24
C ARG A 236 3.82 -0.65 -25.91
N LYS A 237 3.15 -0.85 -24.77
CA LYS A 237 2.66 -2.17 -24.37
C LYS A 237 1.60 -2.68 -25.34
N LEU A 238 0.66 -1.83 -25.77
CA LEU A 238 -0.34 -2.20 -26.76
C LEU A 238 0.27 -2.64 -28.07
N VAL A 239 1.20 -1.83 -28.59
CA VAL A 239 1.90 -2.15 -29.84
C VAL A 239 2.57 -3.51 -29.70
N THR A 240 3.22 -3.79 -28.58
CA THR A 240 3.84 -5.09 -28.30
C THR A 240 2.79 -6.21 -28.35
N MET A 241 1.68 -6.08 -27.63
CA MET A 241 0.61 -7.09 -27.59
C MET A 241 0.04 -7.38 -28.98
N VAL A 242 -0.15 -6.36 -29.81
CA VAL A 242 -0.67 -6.52 -31.18
C VAL A 242 0.35 -7.11 -32.13
N THR A 243 1.63 -6.76 -31.99
CA THR A 243 2.69 -7.40 -32.80
C THR A 243 2.86 -8.88 -32.50
N THR A 244 2.55 -9.31 -31.27
CA THR A 244 2.67 -10.71 -30.84
C THR A 244 1.40 -11.54 -31.12
N SER A 245 0.24 -10.91 -31.31
CA SER A 245 -1.04 -11.61 -31.54
C SER A 245 -1.76 -11.14 -32.82
N PRO A 246 -1.79 -11.96 -33.89
CA PRO A 246 -2.40 -11.60 -35.17
C PRO A 246 -3.90 -11.28 -35.09
N THR A 247 -4.62 -11.88 -34.13
CA THR A 247 -6.07 -11.70 -33.92
C THR A 247 -6.44 -10.32 -33.37
N LEU A 248 -5.52 -9.63 -32.66
CA LEU A 248 -5.76 -8.28 -32.15
C LEU A 248 -5.57 -7.19 -33.20
N LYS A 249 -4.99 -7.52 -34.35
CA LYS A 249 -4.62 -6.55 -35.41
C LYS A 249 -5.84 -5.88 -36.04
N LEU A 250 -6.94 -6.62 -36.21
CA LEU A 250 -8.21 -6.12 -36.77
C LEU A 250 -8.95 -5.14 -35.84
N CYS A 251 -8.79 -5.28 -34.52
CA CYS A 251 -9.42 -4.37 -33.56
C CYS A 251 -8.62 -3.06 -33.40
N MET A 252 -7.32 -3.08 -33.71
CA MET A 252 -6.42 -1.97 -33.44
C MET A 252 -6.61 -0.77 -34.36
N GLU A 253 -7.13 -0.94 -35.58
CA GLU A 253 -7.43 0.20 -36.46
C GLU A 253 -8.50 1.11 -35.86
N SER A 254 -9.52 0.53 -35.20
CA SER A 254 -10.55 1.28 -34.48
C SER A 254 -9.97 2.01 -33.26
N ILE A 255 -9.13 1.33 -32.48
CA ILE A 255 -8.52 1.89 -31.27
C ILE A 255 -7.54 3.03 -31.61
N LEU A 256 -6.68 2.80 -32.59
CA LEU A 256 -5.75 3.84 -33.07
C LEU A 256 -6.52 5.00 -33.66
N SER A 257 -7.58 4.77 -34.43
CA SER A 257 -8.46 5.82 -34.95
C SER A 257 -9.04 6.69 -33.84
N GLU A 258 -9.58 6.10 -32.77
CA GLU A 258 -10.10 6.84 -31.61
C GLU A 258 -9.01 7.60 -30.88
N ILE A 259 -7.83 6.99 -30.67
CA ILE A 259 -6.67 7.65 -30.07
C ILE A 259 -6.26 8.85 -30.94
N PHE A 260 -6.06 8.65 -32.25
CA PHE A 260 -5.67 9.70 -33.18
C PHE A 260 -6.74 10.80 -33.30
N SER A 261 -8.03 10.47 -33.17
CA SER A 261 -9.11 11.43 -33.09
C SER A 261 -9.01 12.27 -31.82
N ALA A 262 -8.81 11.64 -30.66
CA ALA A 262 -8.57 12.35 -29.40
C ALA A 262 -7.29 13.23 -29.44
N PHE A 263 -6.30 12.82 -30.24
CA PHE A 263 -5.11 13.62 -30.54
C PHE A 263 -5.32 14.70 -31.62
N LYS A 264 -6.36 14.67 -32.44
CA LYS A 264 -6.66 15.75 -33.40
C LYS A 264 -7.27 16.98 -32.73
N ASP A 265 -7.97 16.78 -31.61
CA ASP A 265 -8.52 17.86 -30.78
C ASP A 265 -7.46 18.59 -29.92
N PHE A 266 -6.17 18.26 -30.09
CA PHE A 266 -5.04 18.82 -29.34
C PHE A 266 -4.81 20.34 -29.48
N ARG A 267 -5.54 21.02 -30.37
CA ARG A 267 -5.29 22.44 -30.67
C ARG A 267 -5.72 23.40 -29.56
N ILE A 268 -6.31 22.91 -28.46
CA ILE A 268 -6.83 23.74 -27.36
C ILE A 268 -6.23 23.27 -26.02
N TRP A 269 -4.95 23.58 -25.79
CA TRP A 269 -4.32 23.44 -24.47
C TRP A 269 -4.55 24.72 -23.65
N SER A 270 -5.78 24.92 -23.16
CA SER A 270 -6.07 25.85 -22.06
C SER A 270 -6.65 25.08 -20.87
N LYS A 271 -6.10 25.32 -19.68
CA LYS A 271 -6.51 25.00 -18.28
C LYS A 271 -7.21 23.65 -17.92
N ASP A 272 -7.85 22.92 -18.82
CA ASP A 272 -8.66 21.71 -18.57
C ASP A 272 -7.96 20.38 -18.87
N CYS A 273 -6.64 20.40 -19.17
CA CYS A 273 -5.87 19.23 -19.60
C CYS A 273 -5.83 18.04 -18.60
N ILE A 274 -6.19 18.24 -17.33
CA ILE A 274 -6.23 17.15 -16.34
C ILE A 274 -7.32 16.14 -16.70
N ASN A 275 -8.47 16.60 -17.21
CA ASN A 275 -9.56 15.71 -17.58
C ASN A 275 -9.26 14.92 -18.87
N TYR A 276 -8.52 15.50 -19.83
CA TYR A 276 -8.25 14.85 -21.12
C TYR A 276 -7.14 13.78 -21.10
N GLN A 277 -6.04 13.97 -20.35
CA GLN A 277 -5.07 12.89 -20.13
C GLN A 277 -5.69 11.70 -19.40
N PHE A 278 -6.62 11.97 -18.48
CA PHE A 278 -7.42 10.96 -17.81
C PHE A 278 -8.46 10.33 -18.72
N LEU A 279 -9.15 11.08 -19.59
CA LEU A 279 -10.09 10.55 -20.58
C LEU A 279 -9.39 9.60 -21.57
N CYS A 280 -8.14 9.87 -21.97
CA CYS A 280 -7.38 8.90 -22.76
C CYS A 280 -7.08 7.63 -21.95
N ILE A 281 -6.69 7.70 -20.66
CA ILE A 281 -6.46 6.52 -19.79
C ILE A 281 -7.77 5.79 -19.45
N ILE A 282 -8.89 6.51 -19.29
CA ILE A 282 -10.23 5.99 -18.99
C ILE A 282 -10.83 5.33 -20.23
N ASN A 283 -10.77 5.97 -21.40
CA ASN A 283 -11.14 5.32 -22.68
C ASN A 283 -10.25 4.10 -22.90
N PHE A 284 -8.96 4.17 -22.57
CA PHE A 284 -8.08 3.01 -22.59
C PHE A 284 -8.51 1.90 -21.63
N SER A 285 -8.95 2.25 -20.41
CA SER A 285 -9.42 1.31 -19.39
C SER A 285 -10.80 0.73 -19.69
N ILE A 286 -11.68 1.49 -20.34
CA ILE A 286 -13.00 1.03 -20.83
C ILE A 286 -12.82 0.08 -22.00
N LEU A 287 -11.90 0.41 -22.91
CA LEU A 287 -11.55 -0.45 -24.04
C LEU A 287 -10.82 -1.72 -23.56
N LEU A 288 -10.02 -1.62 -22.51
CA LEU A 288 -9.46 -2.77 -21.81
C LEU A 288 -10.47 -3.56 -20.98
N LYS A 289 -11.56 -2.98 -20.44
CA LYS A 289 -12.61 -3.77 -19.76
C LYS A 289 -13.28 -4.80 -20.68
N GLY A 290 -13.21 -4.61 -22.00
CA GLY A 290 -13.61 -5.62 -22.99
C GLY A 290 -12.56 -6.72 -23.26
N TYR A 291 -11.31 -6.54 -22.81
CA TYR A 291 -10.16 -7.41 -23.13
C TYR A 291 -9.38 -7.94 -21.91
N ALA A 292 -9.53 -7.31 -20.75
CA ALA A 292 -8.88 -7.59 -19.49
C ALA A 292 -9.90 -7.34 -18.37
N ASP A 293 -10.29 -8.42 -17.70
CA ASP A 293 -11.13 -8.37 -16.52
C ASP A 293 -10.36 -7.60 -15.42
N VAL A 294 -10.77 -6.36 -15.11
CA VAL A 294 -10.10 -5.52 -14.09
C VAL A 294 -10.56 -5.99 -12.70
N SER A 295 -10.29 -7.25 -12.39
CA SER A 295 -10.65 -7.88 -11.11
C SER A 295 -9.67 -7.52 -9.99
N TRP A 296 -8.51 -6.96 -10.33
CA TRP A 296 -7.54 -6.43 -9.34
C TRP A 296 -6.80 -5.18 -9.80
N THR A 297 -6.32 -4.42 -8.81
CA THR A 297 -5.49 -3.22 -8.94
C THR A 297 -4.27 -3.33 -8.04
N SER A 298 -3.07 -3.31 -8.65
CA SER A 298 -1.79 -3.25 -7.95
C SER A 298 -1.36 -1.79 -7.76
N ILE A 299 -1.16 -1.37 -6.51
CA ILE A 299 -0.69 -0.03 -6.11
C ILE A 299 0.77 -0.11 -5.69
N THR A 300 1.56 0.80 -6.22
CA THR A 300 3.01 0.87 -5.95
C THR A 300 3.49 2.30 -6.11
N PHE A 301 4.65 2.58 -5.53
CA PHE A 301 5.28 3.89 -5.57
C PHE A 301 6.61 3.87 -6.29
N PHE A 302 6.98 5.03 -6.81
CA PHE A 302 8.29 5.28 -7.37
C PHE A 302 8.73 6.70 -7.05
N CYS A 303 9.89 6.79 -6.41
CA CYS A 303 10.54 8.04 -6.10
C CYS A 303 11.28 8.54 -7.34
N ILE A 304 11.00 9.77 -7.75
CA ILE A 304 11.66 10.44 -8.87
C ILE A 304 12.20 11.78 -8.37
N ASP A 305 13.45 12.04 -8.73
CA ASP A 305 14.17 13.29 -8.42
C ASP A 305 13.78 14.43 -9.37
#